data_AF-A0AA39CNM8-F1
#
_entry.id   AF-A0AA39CNM8-F1
#
_cell.length_a   1.000
_cell.length_b   1.000
_cell.length_c   1.000
_cell.angle_alpha   90.00
_cell.angle_beta   90.00
_cell.angle_gamma   90.00
#
_symmetry.space_group_name_H-M   'P 1'
#
loop_
_entity.id
_entity.type
_entity.pdbx_description
1 polymer ?
#
loop_
_entity_poly.entity_id
_entity_poly.type
_entity_poly.pdbx_seq_one_letter_code
_entity_poly.pdbx_strand_id
1 'polypeptide(L)'
;MALVAAQSGLLEPLRDFVKVHRKPTWGTCAGLILLAEAANATKKGGQDLIGGLDVRVNRNHFGRQVESFQADLNLPFLNTNGELSKDPFPGVFIRAPVVEKILPNVEGEQKGEQQVAETVVAPSKSAKDDRAKLAMSSHVDVMAKLPGRLRKAAAMGAEVSAGEETGDIIAVKQGNVFGTSFHPELTSDIRIHVWWLRQVLDAVEESR
;
A
#
# COMPACT_ATOMS: atom_id res chain seq x y z
N MET A 1 8.15 13.13 -3.28
CA MET A 1 7.07 13.33 -2.30
C MET A 1 7.58 13.58 -0.89
N ALA A 2 8.23 12.64 -0.20
CA ALA A 2 8.68 12.89 1.18
C ALA A 2 9.59 14.12 1.34
N LEU A 3 10.57 14.32 0.44
CA LEU A 3 11.46 15.48 0.50
C LEU A 3 10.67 16.80 0.43
N VAL A 4 9.69 16.87 -0.46
CA VAL A 4 8.81 18.04 -0.61
C VAL A 4 7.96 18.23 0.65
N ALA A 5 7.39 17.15 1.18
CA ALA A 5 6.60 17.20 2.43
C ALA A 5 7.45 17.68 3.61
N ALA A 6 8.69 17.21 3.74
CA ALA A 6 9.62 17.64 4.77
C ALA A 6 10.01 19.12 4.60
N GLN A 7 10.43 19.51 3.40
CA GLN A 7 10.83 20.90 3.09
C GLN A 7 9.68 21.90 3.22
N SER A 8 8.44 21.43 3.07
CA SER A 8 7.22 22.26 3.22
C SER A 8 6.62 22.19 4.63
N GLY A 9 7.24 21.48 5.58
CA GLY A 9 6.71 21.32 6.94
C GLY A 9 5.42 20.49 7.05
N LEU A 10 5.07 19.72 6.01
CA LEU A 10 3.84 18.93 5.93
C LEU A 10 3.98 17.51 6.48
N LEU A 11 5.20 17.04 6.75
CA LEU A 11 5.43 15.66 7.14
C LEU A 11 4.77 15.30 8.50
N GLU A 12 4.94 16.14 9.52
CA GLU A 12 4.29 15.93 10.82
C GLU A 12 2.76 16.05 10.76
N PRO A 13 2.17 17.09 10.13
CA PRO A 13 0.73 17.14 9.90
C PRO A 13 0.16 15.91 9.20
N LEU A 14 0.88 15.36 8.21
CA LEU A 14 0.47 14.13 7.53
C LEU A 14 0.57 12.90 8.46
N ARG A 15 1.60 12.80 9.29
CA ARG A 15 1.71 11.76 10.33
C ARG A 15 0.55 11.83 11.32
N ASP A 16 0.18 13.04 11.76
CA ASP A 16 -0.94 13.21 12.68
C ASP A 16 -2.27 12.86 12.00
N PHE A 17 -2.47 13.26 10.74
CA PHE A 17 -3.65 12.91 9.96
C PHE A 17 -3.84 11.39 9.85
N VAL A 18 -2.75 10.65 9.55
CA VAL A 18 -2.79 9.21 9.30
C VAL A 18 -2.73 8.38 10.58
N LYS A 19 -1.89 8.72 11.56
CA LYS A 19 -1.61 7.87 12.74
C LYS A 19 -2.32 8.32 14.00
N VAL A 20 -2.50 9.63 14.19
CA VAL A 20 -3.14 10.18 15.41
C VAL A 20 -4.66 10.22 15.24
N HIS A 21 -5.12 10.86 14.17
CA HIS A 21 -6.55 11.01 13.89
C HIS A 21 -7.16 9.84 13.13
N ARG A 22 -6.31 8.93 12.60
CA ARG A 22 -6.70 7.82 11.71
C ARG A 22 -7.77 8.28 10.72
N LYS A 23 -7.43 9.26 9.87
CA LYS A 23 -8.34 9.70 8.80
C LYS A 23 -8.20 8.77 7.58
N PRO A 24 -9.28 8.52 6.83
CA PRO A 24 -9.22 7.66 5.65
C PRO A 24 -8.13 8.13 4.69
N THR A 25 -7.19 7.24 4.37
CA THR A 25 -6.01 7.60 3.58
C THR A 25 -5.69 6.50 2.58
N TRP A 26 -5.48 6.88 1.32
CA TRP A 26 -5.07 5.95 0.27
C TRP A 26 -3.73 6.38 -0.34
N GLY A 27 -2.73 5.51 -0.25
CA GLY A 27 -1.44 5.68 -0.91
C GLY A 27 -1.31 4.81 -2.15
N THR A 28 -1.18 5.42 -3.32
CA THR A 28 -0.90 4.72 -4.60
C THR A 28 0.59 4.81 -4.92
N CYS A 29 1.19 3.70 -5.39
CA CYS A 29 2.61 3.58 -5.76
C CYS A 29 3.56 4.16 -4.69
N ALA A 30 4.15 5.35 -4.90
CA ALA A 30 5.01 6.01 -3.92
C ALA A 30 4.27 6.35 -2.61
N GLY A 31 2.96 6.53 -2.65
CA GLY A 31 2.11 6.69 -1.48
C GLY A 31 2.07 5.44 -0.59
N LEU A 32 2.04 4.23 -1.17
CA LEU A 32 2.15 2.98 -0.42
C LEU A 32 3.49 2.92 0.35
N ILE A 33 4.59 3.34 -0.28
CA ILE A 33 5.90 3.42 0.39
C ILE A 33 5.81 4.39 1.59
N LEU A 34 5.22 5.57 1.41
CA LEU A 34 5.11 6.56 2.49
C LEU A 34 4.28 6.06 3.68
N LEU A 35 3.22 5.29 3.43
CA LEU A 35 2.33 4.77 4.47
C LEU A 35 2.86 3.52 5.19
N ALA A 36 3.92 2.89 4.68
CA ALA A 36 4.53 1.73 5.31
C ALA A 36 5.25 2.11 6.62
N GLU A 37 5.17 1.24 7.63
CA GLU A 37 5.99 1.37 8.84
C GLU A 37 7.47 1.07 8.59
N ALA A 38 7.81 0.30 7.55
CA ALA A 38 9.19 0.07 7.15
C ALA A 38 9.36 0.06 5.62
N ALA A 39 10.49 0.56 5.12
CA ALA A 39 10.86 0.44 3.71
C ALA A 39 12.37 0.42 3.51
N ASN A 40 12.84 -0.29 2.48
CA ASN A 40 14.27 -0.25 2.12
C ASN A 40 14.72 1.16 1.69
N ALA A 41 15.90 1.55 2.15
CA ALA A 41 16.59 2.80 1.89
C ALA A 41 17.29 2.69 0.54
N THR A 42 17.01 3.63 -0.36
CA THR A 42 17.58 3.65 -1.72
C THR A 42 18.50 4.84 -1.97
N LYS A 43 18.66 5.74 -0.98
CA LYS A 43 19.48 6.95 -1.05
C LYS A 43 20.11 7.26 0.30
N LYS A 44 21.32 7.84 0.30
CA LYS A 44 21.97 8.40 1.50
C LYS A 44 21.03 9.41 2.17
N GLY A 45 20.81 9.24 3.47
CA GLY A 45 19.90 10.07 4.26
C GLY A 45 18.51 9.47 4.48
N GLY A 46 18.18 8.34 3.82
CA GLY A 46 16.85 7.74 3.92
C GLY A 46 15.77 8.64 3.30
N GLN A 47 14.55 8.12 3.19
CA GLN A 47 13.40 8.95 2.87
C GLN A 47 12.39 8.72 3.97
N ASP A 48 12.00 9.80 4.64
CA ASP A 48 11.02 9.77 5.71
C ASP A 48 9.72 9.10 5.28
N LEU A 49 9.18 8.34 6.23
CA LEU A 49 7.90 7.66 6.11
C LEU A 49 6.85 8.36 6.98
N ILE A 50 5.60 8.27 6.56
CA ILE A 50 4.43 8.67 7.33
C ILE A 50 4.03 7.53 8.28
N GLY A 51 4.03 6.30 7.78
CA GLY A 51 3.49 5.14 8.49
C GLY A 51 1.96 5.05 8.43
N GLY A 52 1.39 4.13 9.20
CA GLY A 52 -0.05 3.86 9.24
C GLY A 52 -0.51 2.54 8.60
N LEU A 53 0.41 1.84 7.93
CA LEU A 53 0.29 0.44 7.49
C LEU A 53 1.43 -0.39 8.09
N ASP A 54 1.12 -1.41 8.88
CA ASP A 54 2.04 -2.37 9.49
C ASP A 54 2.62 -3.32 8.43
N VAL A 55 3.39 -2.77 7.50
CA VAL A 55 4.02 -3.50 6.39
C VAL A 55 5.43 -3.01 6.17
N ARG A 56 6.29 -3.91 5.67
CA ARG A 56 7.55 -3.56 5.03
C ARG A 56 7.36 -3.52 3.52
N VAL A 57 7.75 -2.41 2.92
CA VAL A 57 7.67 -2.20 1.48
C VAL A 57 9.07 -2.20 0.86
N ASN A 58 9.25 -2.99 -0.20
CA ASN A 58 10.44 -2.97 -1.01
C ASN A 58 10.23 -2.08 -2.24
N ARG A 59 11.02 -1.00 -2.31
CA ARG A 59 11.09 -0.06 -3.43
C ARG A 59 11.72 -0.76 -4.64
N ASN A 60 11.09 -0.62 -5.80
CA ASN A 60 11.63 -1.08 -7.09
C ASN A 60 11.98 -2.59 -7.12
N HIS A 61 11.14 -3.42 -6.50
CA HIS A 61 11.35 -4.87 -6.42
C HIS A 61 11.49 -5.56 -7.80
N PHE A 62 10.95 -4.96 -8.87
CA PHE A 62 10.96 -5.54 -10.23
C PHE A 62 12.23 -5.30 -11.05
N GLY A 63 13.25 -4.59 -10.53
CA GLY A 63 14.57 -4.44 -11.17
C GLY A 63 14.66 -3.36 -12.26
N ARG A 64 15.88 -3.09 -12.77
CA ARG A 64 16.25 -1.91 -13.59
C ARG A 64 15.73 -1.88 -15.04
N GLN A 65 15.26 -3.00 -15.59
CA GLN A 65 14.96 -3.12 -17.04
C GLN A 65 13.54 -3.60 -17.39
N VAL A 66 12.69 -3.94 -16.40
CA VAL A 66 11.31 -4.43 -16.63
C VAL A 66 10.27 -3.43 -16.07
N GLU A 67 10.64 -2.15 -16.00
CA GLU A 67 10.10 -1.21 -15.01
C GLU A 67 8.67 -0.69 -15.25
N SER A 68 8.02 -1.02 -16.38
CA SER A 68 6.63 -0.64 -16.57
C SER A 68 5.86 -1.71 -17.33
N PHE A 69 4.76 -2.18 -16.75
CA PHE A 69 3.89 -3.17 -17.39
C PHE A 69 2.44 -2.93 -16.99
N GLN A 70 1.54 -3.52 -17.77
CA GLN A 70 0.13 -3.60 -17.44
C GLN A 70 -0.22 -5.06 -17.18
N ALA A 71 -1.13 -5.29 -16.23
CA ALA A 71 -1.61 -6.62 -15.89
C ALA A 71 -3.07 -6.57 -15.49
N ASP A 72 -3.81 -7.59 -15.92
CA ASP A 72 -5.19 -7.82 -15.51
C ASP A 72 -5.21 -8.29 -14.05
N LEU A 73 -5.77 -7.47 -13.17
CA LEU A 73 -5.82 -7.70 -11.74
C LEU A 73 -7.16 -8.28 -11.33
N ASN A 74 -7.11 -9.38 -10.58
CA ASN A 74 -8.24 -9.81 -9.78
C ASN A 74 -8.28 -8.98 -8.49
N LEU A 75 -9.29 -8.13 -8.35
CA LEU A 75 -9.53 -7.29 -7.17
C LEU A 75 -10.86 -7.71 -6.51
N PRO A 76 -10.88 -8.76 -5.67
CA PRO A 76 -12.12 -9.33 -5.14
C PRO A 76 -13.00 -8.34 -4.36
N PHE A 77 -12.38 -7.32 -3.77
CA PHE A 77 -13.06 -6.29 -2.97
C PHE A 77 -13.85 -5.27 -3.81
N LEU A 78 -13.68 -5.25 -5.13
CA LEU A 78 -14.49 -4.40 -6.02
C LEU A 78 -15.85 -5.00 -6.37
N ASN A 79 -16.11 -6.24 -5.96
CA ASN A 79 -17.37 -6.91 -6.22
C ASN A 79 -18.45 -6.38 -5.28
N THR A 80 -19.22 -5.41 -5.75
CA THR A 80 -20.38 -4.87 -5.03
C THR A 80 -21.63 -5.68 -5.37
N ASN A 81 -22.44 -6.01 -4.35
CA ASN A 81 -23.79 -6.59 -4.50
C ASN A 81 -23.88 -8.01 -5.10
N GLY A 82 -22.82 -8.81 -4.99
CA GLY A 82 -22.84 -10.21 -5.43
C GLY A 82 -22.75 -10.41 -6.95
N GLU A 83 -22.71 -9.33 -7.74
CA GLU A 83 -22.36 -9.39 -9.15
C GLU A 83 -20.85 -9.17 -9.30
N LEU A 84 -20.15 -10.26 -9.63
CA LEU A 84 -18.75 -10.20 -10.00
C LEU A 84 -18.66 -9.36 -11.28
N SER A 85 -17.97 -8.23 -11.23
CA SER A 85 -17.53 -7.62 -12.48
C SER A 85 -16.59 -8.62 -13.12
N LYS A 86 -17.05 -9.31 -14.17
CA LYS A 86 -16.29 -10.39 -14.84
C LYS A 86 -14.97 -9.88 -15.40
N ASP A 87 -14.91 -8.58 -15.70
CA ASP A 87 -13.74 -7.95 -16.28
C ASP A 87 -12.67 -7.67 -15.22
N PRO A 88 -11.44 -8.18 -15.40
CA PRO A 88 -10.33 -7.87 -14.53
C PRO A 88 -10.04 -6.36 -14.53
N PHE A 89 -9.42 -5.88 -13.46
CA PHE A 89 -9.05 -4.46 -13.36
C PHE A 89 -7.69 -4.24 -14.06
N PRO A 90 -7.58 -3.28 -14.99
CA PRO A 90 -6.32 -3.02 -15.69
C PRO A 90 -5.30 -2.34 -14.75
N GLY A 91 -4.37 -3.09 -14.19
CA GLY A 91 -3.33 -2.57 -13.30
C GLY A 91 -2.13 -2.03 -14.06
N VAL A 92 -1.83 -0.73 -13.89
CA VAL A 92 -0.64 -0.09 -14.46
C VAL A 92 0.47 -0.02 -13.41
N PHE A 93 1.60 -0.69 -13.65
CA PHE A 93 2.75 -0.73 -12.75
C PHE A 93 3.89 0.06 -13.36
N ILE A 94 4.35 1.11 -12.68
CA ILE A 94 5.50 1.93 -13.13
C ILE A 94 6.46 2.04 -11.96
N ARG A 95 7.61 1.37 -12.04
CA ARG A 95 8.60 1.23 -10.96
C ARG A 95 7.91 0.87 -9.63
N ALA A 96 6.96 -0.05 -9.72
CA ALA A 96 6.04 -0.32 -8.63
C ALA A 96 6.77 -0.92 -7.42
N PRO A 97 6.46 -0.46 -6.19
CA PRO A 97 6.87 -1.14 -4.97
C PRO A 97 6.09 -2.44 -4.78
N VAL A 98 6.56 -3.31 -3.88
CA VAL A 98 5.77 -4.46 -3.39
C VAL A 98 5.76 -4.47 -1.87
N VAL A 99 4.66 -4.96 -1.29
CA VAL A 99 4.65 -5.30 0.14
C VAL A 99 5.40 -6.61 0.31
N GLU A 100 6.58 -6.52 0.94
CA GLU A 100 7.47 -7.66 1.15
C GLU A 100 7.04 -8.49 2.37
N LYS A 101 6.55 -7.82 3.41
CA LYS A 101 6.23 -8.45 4.68
C LYS A 101 5.11 -7.69 5.40
N ILE A 102 4.18 -8.42 6.00
CA ILE A 102 3.24 -7.87 6.99
C ILE A 102 3.94 -7.90 8.35
N LEU A 103 3.93 -6.78 9.05
CA LEU A 103 4.57 -6.61 10.34
C LEU A 103 3.57 -6.89 11.47
N PRO A 104 4.04 -7.37 12.64
CA PRO A 104 3.19 -7.40 13.82
C PRO A 104 2.85 -5.96 14.23
N ASN A 105 1.64 -5.76 14.73
CA ASN A 105 1.29 -4.50 15.39
C ASN A 105 2.06 -4.41 16.71
N VAL A 106 2.82 -3.34 16.90
CA VAL A 106 3.61 -3.08 18.10
C VAL A 106 3.33 -1.67 18.62
N GLU A 107 3.34 -1.50 19.94
CA GLU A 107 3.35 -0.16 20.52
C GLU A 107 4.74 0.48 20.33
N GLY A 108 4.76 1.68 19.74
CA GLY A 108 6.00 2.40 19.44
C GLY A 108 6.55 2.09 18.04
N GLU A 109 7.86 2.28 17.86
CA GLU A 109 8.52 2.08 16.57
C GLU A 109 8.85 0.61 16.32
N GLN A 110 8.85 0.20 15.04
CA GLN A 110 9.29 -1.12 14.59
C GLN A 110 10.80 -1.31 14.73
N LYS A 111 11.32 -1.33 15.96
CA LYS A 111 12.77 -1.45 16.27
C LYS A 111 13.41 -2.69 15.65
N GLY A 112 12.65 -3.77 15.49
CA GLY A 112 13.13 -4.98 14.81
C GLY A 112 13.49 -4.72 13.33
N GLU A 113 12.79 -3.81 12.66
CA GLU A 113 13.07 -3.45 11.27
C GLU A 113 14.22 -2.43 11.16
N GLN A 114 14.53 -1.66 12.21
CA GLN A 114 15.71 -0.78 12.24
C GLN A 114 17.04 -1.56 12.20
N GLN A 115 17.02 -2.82 12.63
CA GLN A 115 18.18 -3.70 12.59
C GLN A 115 18.42 -4.30 11.19
N VAL A 116 17.43 -4.20 10.29
CA VAL A 116 17.57 -4.66 8.92
C VAL A 116 18.40 -3.63 8.15
N ALA A 117 19.48 -4.09 7.52
CA ALA A 117 20.38 -3.22 6.76
C ALA A 117 19.60 -2.42 5.71
N GLU A 118 19.95 -1.15 5.56
CA GLU A 118 19.33 -0.23 4.61
C GLU A 118 17.80 -0.19 4.75
N THR A 119 17.26 -0.14 5.97
CA THR A 119 15.81 0.01 6.20
C THR A 119 15.52 1.31 6.94
N VAL A 120 14.49 2.03 6.49
CA VAL A 120 13.92 3.20 7.17
C VAL A 120 12.64 2.76 7.86
N VAL A 121 12.44 3.22 9.09
CA VAL A 121 11.24 2.95 9.90
C VAL A 121 10.49 4.25 10.15
N ALA A 122 9.16 4.20 10.07
CA ALA A 122 8.32 5.36 10.36
C ALA A 122 8.34 5.68 11.87
N PRO A 123 8.29 6.96 12.25
CA PRO A 123 8.23 7.32 13.67
C PRO A 123 6.90 6.88 14.28
N SER A 124 6.96 6.56 15.57
CA SER A 124 5.75 6.20 16.32
C SER A 124 4.86 7.41 16.60
N LYS A 125 3.55 7.16 16.66
CA LYS A 125 2.52 8.13 17.06
C LYS A 125 1.46 7.39 17.88
N SER A 126 0.80 8.09 18.79
CA SER A 126 -0.30 7.54 19.57
C SER A 126 -1.63 8.02 19.00
N ALA A 127 -2.57 7.10 18.86
CA ALA A 127 -3.93 7.42 18.46
C ALA A 127 -4.59 8.40 19.45
N LYS A 128 -5.41 9.32 18.94
CA LYS A 128 -6.08 10.36 19.75
C LYS A 128 -7.19 9.82 20.65
N ASP A 129 -7.89 8.80 20.19
CA ASP A 129 -9.08 8.23 20.83
C ASP A 129 -9.14 6.71 20.65
N ASP A 130 -10.03 6.04 21.38
CA ASP A 130 -10.15 4.58 21.37
C ASP A 130 -10.52 4.01 20.00
N ARG A 131 -11.27 4.77 19.19
CA ARG A 131 -11.63 4.36 17.84
C ARG A 131 -10.41 4.38 16.92
N ALA A 132 -9.64 5.47 16.97
CA ALA A 132 -8.37 5.56 16.26
C ALA A 132 -7.40 4.46 16.74
N LYS A 133 -7.40 4.14 18.04
CA LYS A 133 -6.59 3.05 18.59
C LYS A 133 -7.01 1.70 18.01
N LEU A 134 -8.31 1.41 17.95
CA LEU A 134 -8.85 0.18 17.36
C LEU A 134 -8.52 0.06 15.86
N ALA A 135 -8.68 1.14 15.11
CA ALA A 135 -8.35 1.18 13.68
C ALA A 135 -6.84 1.08 13.41
N MET A 136 -6.00 1.47 14.38
CA MET A 136 -4.54 1.33 14.30
C MET A 136 -4.10 -0.08 14.67
N SER A 137 -4.77 -0.74 15.62
CA SER A 137 -4.46 -2.11 16.05
C SER A 137 -5.12 -3.20 15.18
N SER A 138 -5.91 -2.82 14.16
CA SER A 138 -6.55 -3.78 13.26
C SER A 138 -5.51 -4.55 12.47
N HIS A 139 -5.87 -5.77 12.06
CA HIS A 139 -5.04 -6.58 11.16
C HIS A 139 -4.84 -5.90 9.80
N VAL A 140 -3.72 -6.22 9.13
CA VAL A 140 -3.46 -5.81 7.74
C VAL A 140 -4.08 -6.85 6.81
N ASP A 141 -5.16 -6.47 6.13
CA ASP A 141 -5.82 -7.29 5.14
C ASP A 141 -5.07 -7.23 3.80
N VAL A 142 -4.76 -8.40 3.23
CA VAL A 142 -4.23 -8.50 1.86
C VAL A 142 -5.40 -8.43 0.88
N MET A 143 -5.52 -7.28 0.22
CA MET A 143 -6.65 -6.98 -0.66
C MET A 143 -6.46 -7.58 -2.06
N ALA A 144 -5.22 -7.67 -2.54
CA ALA A 144 -4.90 -8.30 -3.81
C ALA A 144 -3.44 -8.76 -3.89
N LYS A 145 -3.21 -9.81 -4.68
CA LYS A 145 -1.87 -10.30 -5.04
C LYS A 145 -1.73 -10.35 -6.56
N LEU A 146 -0.55 -10.01 -7.05
CA LEU A 146 -0.16 -10.21 -8.44
C LEU A 146 0.48 -11.60 -8.56
N PRO A 147 -0.09 -12.53 -9.37
CA PRO A 147 0.52 -13.82 -9.57
C PRO A 147 1.96 -13.70 -10.09
N GLY A 148 2.92 -14.40 -9.46
CA GLY A 148 4.35 -14.37 -9.84
C GLY A 148 4.63 -14.81 -11.29
N ARG A 149 3.65 -15.43 -11.96
CA ARG A 149 3.68 -15.77 -13.39
C ARG A 149 3.71 -14.56 -14.31
N LEU A 150 3.07 -13.45 -13.94
CA LEU A 150 3.06 -12.21 -14.74
C LEU A 150 4.45 -11.56 -14.81
N ARG A 151 5.27 -11.77 -13.78
CA ARG A 151 6.68 -11.35 -13.76
C ARG A 151 7.54 -12.14 -14.77
N LYS A 152 7.22 -13.41 -15.02
CA LYS A 152 7.86 -14.23 -16.08
C LYS A 152 7.31 -13.90 -17.46
N ALA A 153 6.00 -13.68 -17.60
CA ALA A 153 5.35 -13.36 -18.87
C ALA A 153 5.72 -11.96 -19.40
N ALA A 154 5.87 -10.95 -18.54
CA ALA A 154 6.38 -9.63 -18.93
C ALA A 154 7.87 -9.68 -19.34
N ALA A 155 8.63 -10.65 -18.83
CA ALA A 155 10.02 -10.88 -19.21
C ALA A 155 10.18 -11.74 -20.47
N MET A 156 9.19 -12.55 -20.82
CA MET A 156 9.21 -13.50 -21.95
C MET A 156 7.79 -13.64 -22.50
N GLY A 157 7.48 -12.99 -23.62
CA GLY A 157 6.13 -12.94 -24.21
C GLY A 157 5.59 -14.28 -24.71
N ALA A 158 5.22 -15.19 -23.80
CA ALA A 158 4.61 -16.48 -24.09
C ALA A 158 3.56 -16.87 -23.04
N GLU A 159 2.47 -17.51 -23.49
CA GLU A 159 1.41 -18.09 -22.64
C GLU A 159 1.90 -19.30 -21.83
N VAL A 160 1.60 -19.36 -20.52
CA VAL A 160 2.00 -20.50 -19.66
C VAL A 160 0.93 -20.84 -18.60
N SER A 161 0.62 -22.14 -18.50
CA SER A 161 -0.46 -22.81 -17.74
C SER A 161 -0.27 -22.89 -16.22
N ALA A 162 -1.40 -22.80 -15.49
CA ALA A 162 -1.61 -22.68 -14.04
C ALA A 162 -0.89 -23.69 -13.13
N GLY A 163 -0.56 -23.26 -11.92
CA GLY A 163 0.33 -23.92 -10.97
C GLY A 163 0.73 -22.88 -9.92
N GLU A 164 0.15 -23.02 -8.74
CA GLU A 164 0.27 -22.15 -7.57
C GLU A 164 1.72 -22.12 -7.06
N GLU A 165 2.24 -20.92 -6.75
CA GLU A 165 3.02 -20.61 -5.53
C GLU A 165 3.39 -19.10 -5.51
N THR A 166 3.02 -18.42 -4.40
CA THR A 166 3.38 -17.05 -3.94
C THR A 166 3.32 -15.88 -4.96
N GLY A 167 2.20 -15.14 -4.95
CA GLY A 167 2.08 -13.85 -5.67
C GLY A 167 2.55 -12.65 -4.84
N ASP A 168 3.04 -11.61 -5.52
CA ASP A 168 3.47 -10.34 -4.91
C ASP A 168 2.26 -9.60 -4.33
N ILE A 169 2.35 -9.12 -3.08
CA ILE A 169 1.27 -8.35 -2.47
C ILE A 169 1.27 -6.93 -3.07
N ILE A 170 0.18 -6.57 -3.74
CA ILE A 170 0.04 -5.32 -4.49
C ILE A 170 -1.06 -4.39 -3.96
N ALA A 171 -1.90 -4.87 -3.04
CA ALA A 171 -2.88 -4.05 -2.35
C ALA A 171 -3.08 -4.55 -0.92
N VAL A 172 -3.08 -3.64 0.05
CA VAL A 172 -3.28 -3.90 1.47
C VAL A 172 -4.17 -2.85 2.11
N LYS A 173 -4.92 -3.21 3.14
CA LYS A 173 -5.76 -2.30 3.94
C LYS A 173 -5.56 -2.59 5.42
N GLN A 174 -5.48 -1.55 6.23
CA GLN A 174 -5.46 -1.66 7.70
C GLN A 174 -6.41 -0.62 8.27
N GLY A 175 -7.55 -1.08 8.76
CA GLY A 175 -8.64 -0.19 9.17
C GLY A 175 -9.07 0.67 7.99
N ASN A 176 -8.83 1.98 8.08
CA ASN A 176 -9.17 2.97 7.06
C ASN A 176 -7.95 3.52 6.31
N VAL A 177 -6.80 2.87 6.40
CA VAL A 177 -5.63 3.17 5.56
C VAL A 177 -5.52 2.10 4.48
N PHE A 178 -5.42 2.52 3.23
CA PHE A 178 -5.35 1.66 2.05
C PHE A 178 -4.08 1.96 1.26
N GLY A 179 -3.45 0.92 0.72
CA GLY A 179 -2.22 1.05 -0.05
C GLY A 179 -2.25 0.17 -1.29
N THR A 180 -1.85 0.72 -2.44
CA THR A 180 -1.75 -0.02 -3.71
C THR A 180 -0.41 0.23 -4.38
N SER A 181 0.16 -0.82 -4.97
CA SER A 181 1.44 -0.74 -5.70
C SER A 181 1.30 -0.17 -7.12
N PHE A 182 0.12 -0.26 -7.71
CA PHE A 182 -0.19 0.17 -9.08
C PHE A 182 -0.83 1.57 -9.11
N HIS A 183 -0.97 2.09 -10.33
CA HIS A 183 -1.51 3.39 -10.68
C HIS A 183 -2.94 3.27 -11.22
N PRO A 184 -3.97 3.20 -10.36
CA PRO A 184 -5.36 3.15 -10.80
C PRO A 184 -5.78 4.39 -11.59
N GLU A 185 -5.12 5.53 -11.37
CA GLU A 185 -5.38 6.81 -12.03
C GLU A 185 -4.94 6.85 -13.50
N LEU A 186 -4.10 5.91 -13.93
CA LEU A 186 -3.63 5.80 -15.30
C LEU A 186 -4.51 4.89 -16.16
N THR A 187 -5.74 4.64 -15.70
CA THR A 187 -6.73 3.78 -16.33
C THR A 187 -8.02 4.57 -16.52
N SER A 188 -8.85 4.21 -17.50
CA SER A 188 -10.21 4.73 -17.61
C SER A 188 -11.19 4.06 -16.63
N ASP A 189 -10.73 3.07 -15.87
CA ASP A 189 -11.56 2.29 -14.96
C ASP A 189 -11.62 2.94 -13.57
N ILE A 190 -12.78 3.48 -13.23
CA ILE A 190 -12.99 4.22 -11.99
C ILE A 190 -13.45 3.33 -10.82
N ARG A 191 -13.66 2.01 -11.01
CA ARG A 191 -14.30 1.13 -10.00
C ARG A 191 -13.61 1.21 -8.64
N ILE A 192 -12.28 1.19 -8.61
CA ILE A 192 -11.50 1.28 -7.36
C ILE A 192 -11.60 2.65 -6.69
N HIS A 193 -11.72 3.73 -7.46
CA HIS A 193 -11.91 5.07 -6.93
C HIS A 193 -13.31 5.22 -6.32
N VAL A 194 -14.35 4.72 -7.01
CA VAL A 194 -15.73 4.71 -6.51
C VAL A 194 -15.84 3.86 -5.24
N TRP A 195 -15.21 2.68 -5.23
CA TRP A 195 -15.13 1.84 -4.04
C TRP A 195 -14.46 2.59 -2.88
N TRP A 196 -13.31 3.23 -3.12
CA TRP A 196 -12.60 3.97 -2.09
C TRP A 196 -13.43 5.12 -1.52
N LEU A 197 -14.12 5.89 -2.37
CA LEU A 197 -15.01 6.96 -1.91
C LEU A 197 -16.14 6.44 -1.01
N ARG A 198 -16.69 5.25 -1.29
CA ARG A 198 -17.66 4.60 -0.39
C ARG A 198 -17.02 4.28 0.96
N GLN A 199 -15.82 3.71 0.98
CA GLN A 199 -15.08 3.46 2.23
C GLN A 199 -14.81 4.75 3.04
N VAL A 200 -14.56 5.87 2.36
CA VAL A 200 -14.42 7.18 3.01
C VAL A 200 -15.74 7.63 3.63
N LEU A 201 -16.87 7.49 2.92
CA LEU A 201 -18.20 7.81 3.44
C LEU A 201 -18.53 6.98 4.67
N ASP A 202 -18.37 5.66 4.58
CA ASP A 202 -18.62 4.73 5.70
C ASP A 202 -17.81 5.14 6.94
N ALA A 203 -16.51 5.41 6.77
CA ALA A 203 -15.64 5.83 7.86
C ALA A 203 -16.03 7.20 8.45
N VAL A 204 -16.52 8.14 7.64
CA VAL A 204 -16.97 9.46 8.10
C VAL A 204 -18.31 9.37 8.81
N GLU A 205 -19.23 8.52 8.34
CA GLU A 205 -20.54 8.31 8.97
C GLU A 205 -20.41 7.64 10.33
N GLU A 206 -19.54 6.63 10.46
CA GLU A 206 -19.15 6.06 11.75
C GLU A 206 -18.43 7.05 12.69
N SER A 207 -18.00 8.23 12.17
CA SER A 207 -17.37 9.30 12.97
C SER A 207 -18.34 10.34 13.50
N ARG A 208 -19.61 10.30 13.09
CA ARG A 208 -20.65 11.23 13.52
C ARG A 208 -21.39 10.67 14.73
#